data_AF-A0A955A7T6-F1
#
_entry.id   AF-A0A955A7T6-F1
#
_cell.length_a   1.000
_cell.length_b   1.000
_cell.length_c   1.000
_cell.angle_alpha   90.00
_cell.angle_beta   90.00
_cell.angle_gamma   90.00
#
_symmetry.space_group_name_H-M   'P 1'
#
loop_
_entity.id
_entity.type
_entity.pdbx_description
1 polymer ?
#
loop_
_entity_poly.entity_id
_entity_poly.type
_entity_poly.pdbx_seq_one_letter_code
_entity_poly.pdbx_strand_id
1 'polypeptide(L)' 'MILHVGHVVSVAEGRKVGLSDVELNSAENLIAMCEECNLGLGKETIPIKNYVAILMARFKEADSK' A
#
# COMPACT_ATOMS: atom_id res chain seq x y z
N MET A 1 -13.47 -13.95 2.08
CA MET A 1 -13.00 -12.56 1.88
C MET A 1 -12.02 -12.60 0.72
N ILE A 2 -12.34 -11.95 -0.40
CA ILE A 2 -11.42 -11.81 -1.53
C ILE A 2 -10.50 -10.63 -1.20
N LEU A 3 -9.20 -10.81 -1.39
CA LEU A 3 -8.22 -9.72 -1.25
C LEU A 3 -7.92 -9.17 -2.63
N HIS A 4 -7.82 -7.85 -2.71
CA HIS A 4 -7.45 -7.10 -3.90
C HIS A 4 -6.01 -6.58 -3.74
N VAL A 5 -5.29 -6.56 -4.85
CA VAL A 5 -3.99 -5.90 -4.92
C VAL A 5 -4.24 -4.42 -5.15
N GLY A 6 -3.69 -3.57 -4.28
CA GLY A 6 -3.62 -2.14 -4.49
C GLY A 6 -2.21 -1.60 -4.27
N HIS A 7 -2.05 -0.30 -4.50
CA HIS A 7 -0.75 0.36 -4.43
C HIS A 7 -0.58 1.14 -3.13
N VAL A 8 0.61 1.12 -2.55
CA VAL A 8 0.98 1.97 -1.41
C VAL A 8 1.07 3.42 -1.87
N VAL A 9 1.88 3.69 -2.90
CA VAL A 9 1.92 4.95 -3.66
C VAL A 9 1.05 4.82 -4.89
N SER A 10 0.06 5.69 -5.03
CA SER A 10 -0.86 5.64 -6.16
C SER A 10 -0.12 5.80 -7.49
N VAL A 11 -0.60 5.11 -8.54
CA VAL A 11 -0.06 5.27 -9.90
C VAL A 11 -0.10 6.73 -10.35
N ALA A 12 -1.16 7.46 -9.97
CA ALA A 12 -1.33 8.86 -10.34
C ALA A 12 -0.27 9.77 -9.72
N GLU A 13 0.07 9.58 -8.45
CA GLU A 13 1.08 10.39 -7.75
C GLU A 13 2.50 9.91 -8.02
N GLY A 14 2.72 8.60 -8.09
CA GLY A 14 4.02 8.02 -8.44
C GLY A 14 4.52 8.53 -9.80
N ARG A 15 3.64 8.61 -10.81
CA ARG A 15 4.00 9.20 -12.11
C ARG A 15 4.35 10.68 -12.04
N LYS A 16 3.74 11.46 -11.14
CA LYS A 16 4.07 12.88 -10.96
C LYS A 16 5.48 13.07 -10.40
N VAL A 17 5.96 12.13 -9.59
CA VAL A 17 7.30 12.18 -8.99
C VAL A 17 8.34 11.36 -9.77
N GLY A 18 7.97 10.83 -10.94
CA GLY A 18 8.89 10.17 -11.86
C GLY A 18 9.11 8.68 -11.60
N LEU A 19 8.24 8.01 -10.84
CA LEU A 19 8.32 6.54 -10.70
C LEU A 19 8.06 5.87 -12.05
N SER A 20 8.91 4.92 -12.38
CA SER A 20 8.76 4.02 -13.52
C SER A 20 7.63 3.00 -13.29
N ASP A 21 7.17 2.35 -14.35
CA ASP A 21 6.21 1.25 -14.21
C ASP A 21 6.80 0.07 -13.43
N VAL A 22 8.11 -0.14 -13.46
CA VAL A 22 8.79 -1.17 -12.65
C VAL A 22 8.69 -0.86 -11.17
N GLU A 23 8.94 0.39 -10.77
CA GLU A 23 8.80 0.83 -9.37
C GLU A 23 7.34 0.84 -8.92
N LEU A 24 6.42 1.25 -9.78
CA LEU A 24 4.99 1.25 -9.47
C LEU A 24 4.44 -0.15 -9.23
N ASN A 25 4.90 -1.15 -10.01
CA ASN A 25 4.43 -2.53 -9.91
C ASN A 25 5.35 -3.43 -9.06
N SER A 26 6.30 -2.84 -8.33
CA SER A 26 7.22 -3.61 -7.48
C SER A 26 6.51 -4.16 -6.25
N ALA A 27 7.01 -5.26 -5.69
CA ALA A 27 6.40 -5.88 -4.52
C ALA A 27 6.35 -4.92 -3.31
N GLU A 28 7.30 -3.99 -3.22
CA GLU A 28 7.40 -2.97 -2.19
C GLU A 28 6.29 -1.91 -2.28
N ASN A 29 5.76 -1.66 -3.49
CA ASN A 29 4.66 -0.72 -3.70
C ASN A 29 3.28 -1.40 -3.74
N LEU A 30 3.21 -2.73 -3.62
CA LEU A 30 1.96 -3.48 -3.67
C LEU A 30 1.54 -3.97 -2.28
N ILE A 31 0.23 -3.92 -2.03
CA ILE A 31 -0.36 -4.36 -0.76
C ILE A 31 -1.69 -5.08 -0.99
N ALA A 32 -1.95 -6.11 -0.19
CA ALA A 32 -3.22 -6.82 -0.18
C ALA A 32 -4.24 -6.09 0.70
N MET A 33 -5.42 -5.80 0.15
CA MET A 33 -6.50 -5.06 0.82
C MET A 33 -7.83 -5.80 0.67
N CYS A 34 -8.77 -5.57 1.60
CA CYS A 34 -10.17 -5.94 1.36
C CYS A 34 -10.81 -5.01 0.31
N GLU A 35 -11.98 -5.38 -0.19
CA GLU A 35 -12.71 -4.61 -1.20
C GLU A 35 -12.99 -3.17 -0.74
N GLU A 36 -13.45 -3.00 0.51
CA GLU A 36 -13.79 -1.67 1.05
C GLU A 36 -12.58 -0.76 1.17
N CYS A 37 -11.45 -1.28 1.66
CA CYS A 37 -10.21 -0.51 1.76
C CYS A 37 -9.67 -0.15 0.37
N ASN A 38 -9.69 -1.09 -0.57
CA ASN A 38 -9.21 -0.86 -1.93
C ASN A 38 -10.07 0.18 -2.66
N LEU A 39 -11.39 0.11 -2.54
CA LEU A 39 -12.31 1.08 -3.14
C LEU A 39 -12.25 2.45 -2.45
N GLY A 40 -12.09 2.49 -1.13
CA GLY A 40 -12.04 3.72 -0.34
C GLY A 40 -10.83 4.61 -0.62
N LEU A 41 -9.73 4.03 -1.10
CA LEU A 41 -8.51 4.76 -1.47
C LEU A 41 -8.61 5.51 -2.80
N GLY A 42 -9.40 5.00 -3.74
CA GLY A 42 -9.58 5.62 -5.05
C GLY A 42 -8.26 5.81 -5.81
N LYS A 43 -7.83 7.06 -5.98
CA LYS A 43 -6.58 7.45 -6.68
C LYS A 43 -5.51 8.02 -5.75
N GLU A 44 -5.75 8.00 -4.45
CA GLU A 44 -4.85 8.57 -3.46
C GLU A 44 -3.79 7.55 -3.01
N THR A 45 -2.63 8.03 -2.61
CA THR A 45 -1.62 7.23 -1.90
C THR A 45 -2.12 6.88 -0.50
N ILE A 46 -1.72 5.71 0.01
CA ILE A 46 -2.02 5.32 1.39
C ILE A 46 -1.50 6.41 2.34
N PRO A 47 -2.35 6.99 3.20
CA PRO A 47 -1.90 7.97 4.18
C PRO A 47 -0.75 7.40 4.99
N ILE A 48 0.38 8.12 5.07
CA ILE A 48 1.61 7.62 5.69
C ILE A 48 1.40 7.10 7.12
N LYS A 49 0.48 7.73 7.88
CA LYS A 49 0.10 7.29 9.23
C LYS A 49 -0.49 5.87 9.25
N ASN A 50 -1.26 5.49 8.23
CA ASN A 50 -1.83 4.16 8.10
C ASN A 50 -0.73 3.14 7.75
N TYR A 51 0.17 3.51 6.83
CA TYR A 51 1.30 2.66 6.46
C TYR A 51 2.24 2.40 7.66
N VAL A 52 2.56 3.45 8.43
CA VAL A 52 3.33 3.32 9.69
C VAL A 52 2.60 2.43 10.71
N ALA A 53 1.29 2.60 10.89
CA ALA A 53 0.53 1.75 11.81
C ALA A 53 0.60 0.27 11.42
N ILE A 54 0.53 -0.04 10.12
CA ILE A 54 0.71 -1.40 9.59
C ILE A 54 2.10 -1.93 9.91
N LEU A 55 3.16 -1.16 9.60
CA LEU A 55 4.54 -1.56 9.89
C LEU A 55 4.76 -1.84 11.38
N MET A 56 4.27 -0.95 12.25
CA MET A 56 4.39 -1.11 13.71
C MET A 56 3.65 -2.35 14.21
N ALA A 57 2.48 -2.68 13.66
CA ALA A 57 1.77 -3.91 14.00
C ALA A 57 2.57 -5.16 13.58
N ARG A 58 3.23 -5.13 12.41
CA ARG A 58 4.05 -6.24 11.92
C ARG A 58 5.32 -6.44 12.73
N PHE A 59 6.00 -5.36 13.13
CA PHE A 59 7.15 -5.48 14.03
C PHE A 59 6.76 -6.12 15.36
N LYS A 60 5.66 -5.67 15.96
CA LYS A 60 5.15 -6.28 17.21
C LYS A 60 4.78 -7.76 17.04
N GLU A 61 4.19 -8.14 15.91
CA GLU A 61 3.88 -9.54 15.60
C GLU A 61 5.16 -10.39 15.49
N ALA A 62 6.19 -9.86 14.83
CA ALA A 62 7.48 -10.54 14.67
C ALA A 62 8.21 -10.69 16.01
N ASP A 63 8.18 -9.68 16.88
CA ASP A 63 8.77 -9.72 18.22
C ASP A 63 8.03 -10.68 19.18
N SER A 64 6.79 -11.04 18.84
CA SER A 64 5.95 -11.96 19.64
C SER A 64 6.11 -13.43 19.23
N LYS A 65 6.93 -13.74 18.23
CA LYS A 65 7.22 -15.09 17.73
C LYS A 65 8.64 -15.50 18.10
#